data_AF-A0A6N4PSL2-F1
#
_entry.id   AF-A0A6N4PSL2-F1
#
_cell.length_a   1.000
_cell.length_b   1.000
_cell.length_c   1.000
_cell.angle_alpha   90.00
_cell.angle_beta   90.00
_cell.angle_gamma   90.00
#
_symmetry.space_group_name_H-M   'P 1'
#
loop_
_entity.id
_entity.type
_entity.pdbx_description
1 polymer ?
#
loop_
_entity_poly.entity_id
_entity_poly.type
_entity_poly.pdbx_seq_one_letter_code
_entity_poly.pdbx_strand_id
1 'polypeptide(L)'
;MQLPLWKSILKRDENPITEISHFLRETAIFEGMSRRTLREVARLIHKRKYYAGETIFYQGQAGTGVYLILQGKVEIYSEREGVTLKLAELEKGAFFGELALFQDFPRSATAVALVDSILLGFFQPELKTLLETKPRVGNDLLLSFASIIADRLRKTNDTLEAAYFKSKKNKSK
;
A
#
# COMPACT_ATOMS: atom_id res chain seq x y z
N MET A 1 -30.57 -26.75 12.23
CA MET A 1 -30.94 -25.83 13.33
C MET A 1 -30.59 -24.41 12.90
N GLN A 2 -31.59 -23.56 12.69
CA GLN A 2 -31.41 -22.18 12.27
C GLN A 2 -30.90 -21.36 13.46
N LEU A 3 -29.77 -20.68 13.31
CA LEU A 3 -29.18 -19.87 14.39
C LEU A 3 -30.10 -18.65 14.67
N PRO A 4 -30.31 -18.26 15.94
CA PRO A 4 -31.19 -17.14 16.29
C PRO A 4 -30.74 -15.81 15.67
N LEU A 5 -31.71 -15.03 15.20
CA LEU A 5 -31.55 -13.70 14.55
C LEU A 5 -30.72 -12.72 15.40
N TRP A 6 -30.77 -12.83 16.73
CA TRP A 6 -30.02 -11.95 17.64
C TRP A 6 -28.51 -12.21 17.66
N LYS A 7 -28.02 -13.37 17.21
CA LYS A 7 -26.58 -13.59 17.02
C LYS A 7 -25.99 -12.76 15.86
N SER A 8 -26.80 -12.32 14.89
CA SER A 8 -26.35 -11.37 13.86
C SER A 8 -26.41 -9.91 14.32
N ILE A 9 -27.26 -9.60 15.31
CA ILE A 9 -27.34 -8.27 15.95
C ILE A 9 -26.15 -8.05 16.91
N LEU A 10 -25.57 -9.13 17.45
CA LEU A 10 -24.36 -9.12 18.28
C LEU A 10 -23.05 -9.33 17.51
N LYS A 11 -23.09 -9.56 16.19
CA LYS A 11 -21.93 -9.21 15.36
C LYS A 11 -21.87 -7.69 15.44
N ARG A 12 -21.05 -7.15 16.34
CA ARG A 12 -20.72 -5.73 16.37
C ARG A 12 -20.59 -5.29 14.92
N ASP A 13 -21.49 -4.42 14.46
CA ASP A 13 -21.19 -3.53 13.35
C ASP A 13 -19.99 -2.71 13.84
N GLU A 14 -18.79 -3.29 13.71
CA GLU A 14 -17.58 -2.54 13.94
C GLU A 14 -17.60 -1.47 12.87
N ASN A 15 -17.82 -0.24 13.34
CA ASN A 15 -17.75 0.95 12.51
C ASN A 15 -16.52 0.79 11.58
N PRO A 16 -16.68 0.81 10.24
CA PRO A 16 -15.57 0.57 9.31
C PRO A 16 -14.37 1.47 9.57
N ILE A 17 -14.61 2.68 10.08
CA ILE A 17 -13.56 3.62 10.51
C ILE A 17 -12.77 3.07 11.69
N THR A 18 -13.45 2.44 12.67
CA THR A 18 -12.81 1.79 13.83
C THR A 18 -11.96 0.61 13.36
N GLU A 19 -12.51 -0.33 12.58
CA GLU A 19 -11.77 -1.48 12.02
C GLU A 19 -10.51 -1.02 11.27
N ILE A 20 -10.67 -0.07 10.34
CA ILE A 20 -9.55 0.47 9.56
C ILE A 20 -8.56 1.16 10.49
N SER A 21 -8.99 2.05 11.39
CA SER A 21 -8.08 2.78 12.27
C SER A 21 -7.26 1.86 13.20
N HIS A 22 -7.85 0.75 13.64
CA HIS A 22 -7.15 -0.28 14.41
C HIS A 22 -6.08 -0.95 13.56
N PHE A 23 -6.45 -1.37 12.35
CA PHE A 23 -5.50 -1.97 11.42
C PHE A 23 -4.36 -1.01 11.03
N LEU A 24 -4.64 0.26 10.72
CA LEU A 24 -3.61 1.24 10.37
C LEU A 24 -2.55 1.34 11.48
N ARG A 25 -2.97 1.27 12.74
CA ARG A 25 -2.08 1.32 13.91
C ARG A 25 -1.09 0.15 13.98
N GLU A 26 -1.41 -0.98 13.36
CA GLU A 26 -0.56 -2.19 13.34
C GLU A 26 0.49 -2.14 12.22
N THR A 27 0.43 -1.13 11.35
CA THR A 27 1.32 -1.03 10.18
C THR A 27 2.43 -0.01 10.41
N ALA A 28 3.63 -0.30 9.89
CA ALA A 28 4.81 0.54 10.04
C ALA A 28 4.60 1.98 9.53
N ILE A 29 3.73 2.16 8.53
CA ILE A 29 3.41 3.46 7.93
C ILE A 29 2.54 4.37 8.81
N PHE A 30 1.95 3.87 9.90
CA PHE A 30 1.28 4.77 10.84
C PHE A 30 1.78 4.59 12.27
N GLU A 31 3.01 4.06 12.41
CA GLU A 31 3.67 3.95 13.70
C GLU A 31 3.82 5.34 14.35
N GLY A 32 3.55 5.41 15.67
CA GLY A 32 3.62 6.66 16.43
C GLY A 32 2.47 7.65 16.20
N MET A 33 1.59 7.42 15.22
CA MET A 33 0.47 8.34 14.96
C MET A 33 -0.61 8.27 16.03
N SER A 34 -1.20 9.43 16.34
CA SER A 34 -2.27 9.51 17.34
C SER A 34 -3.54 8.79 16.88
N ARG A 35 -4.34 8.27 17.82
CA ARG A 35 -5.66 7.68 17.52
C ARG A 35 -6.60 8.66 16.80
N ARG A 36 -6.42 9.96 17.01
CA ARG A 36 -7.18 10.99 16.31
C ARG A 36 -6.76 11.03 14.83
N THR A 37 -5.46 11.12 14.57
CA THR A 37 -4.86 11.07 13.22
C THR A 37 -5.34 9.84 12.45
N LEU A 38 -5.20 8.64 13.03
CA LEU A 38 -5.61 7.39 12.40
C LEU A 38 -7.10 7.35 12.03
N ARG A 39 -7.99 7.89 12.88
CA ARG A 39 -9.42 7.95 12.58
C ARG A 39 -9.74 8.94 11.46
N GLU A 40 -8.98 10.02 11.33
CA GLU A 40 -9.15 10.97 10.24
C GLU A 40 -8.72 10.37 8.90
N VAL A 41 -7.60 9.66 8.89
CA VAL A 41 -7.13 8.92 7.71
C VAL A 41 -8.11 7.82 7.33
N ALA A 42 -8.59 7.04 8.30
CA ALA A 42 -9.55 5.96 8.08
C ALA A 42 -10.86 6.42 7.43
N ARG A 43 -11.28 7.68 7.61
CA ARG A 43 -12.46 8.26 6.96
C ARG A 43 -12.27 8.55 5.47
N LEU A 44 -11.04 8.68 5.03
CA LEU A 44 -10.67 9.03 3.66
C LEU A 44 -10.16 7.81 2.86
N ILE A 45 -9.96 6.68 3.54
CA ILE A 45 -9.54 5.44 2.90
C ILE A 45 -10.74 4.75 2.25
N HIS A 46 -10.50 4.20 1.06
CA HIS A 46 -11.48 3.42 0.31
C HIS A 46 -11.12 1.94 0.35
N LYS A 47 -11.97 1.11 0.98
CA LYS A 47 -11.82 -0.35 1.00
C LYS A 47 -12.26 -0.94 -0.34
N ARG A 48 -11.38 -1.68 -1.01
CA ARG A 48 -11.65 -2.37 -2.29
C ARG A 48 -11.32 -3.85 -2.18
N LYS A 49 -12.13 -4.68 -2.84
CA LYS A 49 -11.90 -6.13 -2.97
C LYS A 49 -11.39 -6.42 -4.37
N TYR A 50 -10.46 -7.36 -4.45
CA TYR A 50 -9.90 -7.90 -5.68
C TYR A 50 -9.93 -9.41 -5.60
N TYR A 51 -10.33 -10.08 -6.67
CA TYR A 51 -10.28 -11.54 -6.76
C TYR A 51 -8.89 -12.04 -7.13
N ALA A 52 -8.59 -13.30 -6.84
CA ALA A 52 -7.35 -13.93 -7.30
C ALA A 52 -7.17 -13.78 -8.83
N GLY A 53 -6.00 -13.33 -9.26
CA GLY A 53 -5.65 -13.03 -10.65
C GLY A 53 -6.08 -11.63 -11.13
N GLU A 54 -6.86 -10.89 -10.36
CA GLU A 54 -7.32 -9.56 -10.76
C GLU A 54 -6.17 -8.54 -10.68
N THR A 55 -6.01 -7.75 -11.74
CA THR A 55 -5.00 -6.70 -11.79
C THR A 55 -5.49 -5.45 -11.06
N ILE A 56 -4.71 -4.95 -10.11
CA ILE A 56 -5.00 -3.72 -9.37
C ILE A 56 -4.67 -2.48 -10.21
N PHE A 57 -3.52 -2.50 -10.88
CA PHE A 57 -3.12 -1.51 -11.90
C PHE A 57 -2.02 -2.08 -12.80
N TYR A 58 -1.90 -1.55 -14.00
CA TYR A 58 -0.86 -1.93 -14.96
C TYR A 58 0.31 -0.93 -14.97
N GLN A 59 1.51 -1.44 -15.23
CA GLN A 59 2.68 -0.61 -15.56
C GLN A 59 2.34 0.38 -16.69
N GLY A 60 2.83 1.61 -16.57
CA GLY A 60 2.61 2.68 -17.55
C GLY A 60 1.26 3.39 -17.46
N GLN A 61 0.28 2.87 -16.70
CA GLN A 61 -0.97 3.59 -16.47
C GLN A 61 -0.75 4.82 -15.60
N ALA A 62 -1.56 5.86 -15.82
CA ALA A 62 -1.67 6.95 -14.87
C ALA A 62 -2.13 6.40 -13.51
N GLY A 63 -1.50 6.87 -12.44
CA GLY A 63 -1.89 6.54 -11.08
C GLY A 63 -2.15 7.81 -10.29
N THR A 64 -3.07 7.76 -9.34
CA THR A 64 -3.40 8.91 -8.48
C THR A 64 -3.40 8.54 -7.01
N GLY A 65 -2.85 7.39 -6.63
CA GLY A 65 -2.92 6.94 -5.24
C GLY A 65 -2.18 5.66 -4.95
N VAL A 66 -2.35 5.23 -3.71
CA VAL A 66 -1.58 4.17 -3.04
C VAL A 66 -2.50 3.14 -2.43
N TYR A 67 -1.93 1.98 -2.13
CA TYR A 67 -2.65 0.87 -1.56
C TYR A 67 -1.92 0.32 -0.33
N LEU A 68 -2.71 -0.07 0.66
CA LEU A 68 -2.26 -0.85 1.81
C LEU A 68 -3.03 -2.17 1.84
N ILE A 69 -2.34 -3.29 2.01
CA ILE A 69 -2.94 -4.62 2.00
C ILE A 69 -3.58 -4.89 3.36
N LEU A 70 -4.91 -4.86 3.47
CA LEU A 70 -5.62 -5.26 4.69
C LEU A 70 -5.65 -6.79 4.83
N GLN A 71 -5.83 -7.49 3.71
CA GLN A 71 -5.86 -8.94 3.63
C GLN A 71 -5.45 -9.41 2.24
N GLY A 72 -4.80 -10.57 2.16
CA GLY A 72 -4.44 -11.21 0.89
C GLY A 72 -2.97 -11.02 0.54
N LYS A 73 -2.66 -11.18 -0.75
CA LYS A 73 -1.31 -11.19 -1.28
C LYS A 73 -1.28 -10.60 -2.68
N VAL A 74 -0.31 -9.73 -2.94
CA VAL A 74 -0.16 -9.00 -4.20
C VAL A 74 1.24 -9.23 -4.76
N GLU A 75 1.34 -9.56 -6.04
CA GLU A 75 2.61 -9.60 -6.76
C GLU A 75 2.83 -8.29 -7.49
N ILE A 76 4.06 -7.77 -7.40
CA ILE A 76 4.53 -6.62 -8.16
C ILE A 76 5.56 -7.11 -9.16
N TYR A 77 5.33 -6.86 -10.45
CA TYR A 77 6.26 -7.21 -11.51
C TYR A 77 6.37 -6.08 -12.53
N SER A 78 7.52 -5.98 -13.17
CA SER A 78 7.70 -5.13 -14.34
C SER A 78 7.96 -5.96 -15.58
N GLU A 79 7.59 -5.42 -16.73
CA GLU A 79 7.86 -6.00 -18.02
C GLU A 79 8.61 -5.01 -18.90
N ARG A 80 9.72 -5.46 -19.49
CA ARG A 80 10.54 -4.69 -20.43
C ARG A 80 11.13 -5.65 -21.47
N GLU A 81 11.04 -5.27 -22.75
CA GLU A 81 11.64 -6.03 -23.86
C GLU A 81 11.22 -7.52 -23.88
N GLY A 82 9.96 -7.81 -23.52
CA GLY A 82 9.42 -9.17 -23.45
C GLY A 82 9.92 -9.99 -22.25
N VAL A 83 10.67 -9.38 -21.32
CA VAL A 83 11.14 -10.02 -20.09
C VAL A 83 10.32 -9.51 -18.91
N THR A 84 9.68 -10.44 -18.22
CA THR A 84 8.99 -10.18 -16.95
C THR A 84 9.96 -10.35 -15.78
N LEU A 85 10.07 -9.32 -14.95
CA LEU A 85 10.83 -9.33 -13.71
C LEU A 85 9.88 -9.20 -12.52
N LYS A 86 9.80 -10.26 -11.71
CA LYS A 86 9.13 -10.20 -10.40
C LYS A 86 9.95 -9.31 -9.47
N LEU A 87 9.36 -8.20 -9.03
CA LEU A 87 10.00 -7.21 -8.15
C LEU A 87 9.75 -7.52 -6.69
N ALA A 88 8.52 -7.90 -6.34
CA ALA A 88 8.15 -8.20 -4.97
C ALA A 88 6.90 -9.08 -4.89
N GLU A 89 6.75 -9.75 -3.75
CA GLU A 89 5.50 -10.34 -3.29
C GLU A 89 5.15 -9.70 -1.94
N LEU A 90 3.95 -9.14 -1.85
CA LEU A 90 3.53 -8.28 -0.76
C LEU A 90 2.34 -8.92 -0.04
N GLU A 91 2.33 -8.84 1.29
CA GLU A 91 1.30 -9.42 2.15
C GLU A 91 0.66 -8.34 3.04
N LYS A 92 -0.23 -8.76 3.96
CA LYS A 92 -0.91 -7.88 4.92
C LYS A 92 0.04 -6.87 5.55
N GLY A 93 -0.37 -5.60 5.57
CA GLY A 93 0.39 -4.47 6.11
C GLY A 93 1.37 -3.83 5.13
N ALA A 94 1.61 -4.44 3.96
CA ALA A 94 2.47 -3.86 2.94
C ALA A 94 1.79 -2.68 2.22
N PHE A 95 2.56 -1.62 2.04
CA PHE A 95 2.18 -0.40 1.33
C PHE A 95 2.79 -0.40 -0.08
N PHE A 96 2.09 0.05 -1.11
CA PHE A 96 2.64 0.09 -2.47
C PHE A 96 1.92 1.08 -3.40
N GLY A 97 2.58 1.41 -4.52
CA GLY A 97 2.06 2.35 -5.51
C GLY A 97 2.26 3.82 -5.15
N GLU A 98 3.16 4.10 -4.21
CA GLU A 98 3.40 5.41 -3.57
C GLU A 98 3.88 6.51 -4.51
N LEU A 99 4.59 6.16 -5.58
CA LEU A 99 5.16 7.15 -6.48
C LEU A 99 4.09 8.04 -7.12
N ALA A 100 2.94 7.45 -7.44
CA ALA A 100 1.82 8.13 -8.07
C ALA A 100 0.99 9.00 -7.11
N LEU A 101 1.31 9.00 -5.80
CA LEU A 101 0.64 9.84 -4.80
C LEU A 101 1.19 11.27 -4.76
N PHE A 102 2.47 11.44 -5.05
CA PHE A 102 3.15 12.74 -4.90
C PHE A 102 3.34 13.46 -6.21
N GLN A 103 3.43 12.70 -7.29
CA GLN A 103 3.65 13.21 -8.64
C GLN A 103 2.83 12.37 -9.61
N ASP A 104 2.48 12.97 -10.74
CA ASP A 104 1.75 12.30 -11.82
C ASP A 104 2.69 11.43 -12.66
N PHE A 105 3.37 10.50 -11.97
CA PHE A 105 4.17 9.49 -12.62
C PHE A 105 3.32 8.30 -13.04
N PRO A 106 3.56 7.74 -14.24
CA PRO A 106 3.02 6.44 -14.61
C PRO A 106 3.41 5.37 -13.59
N ARG A 107 2.57 4.35 -13.42
CA ARG A 107 2.89 3.18 -12.60
C ARG A 107 4.19 2.55 -13.09
N SER A 108 5.16 2.38 -12.20
CA SER A 108 6.47 1.81 -12.53
C SER A 108 6.45 0.30 -12.76
N ALA A 109 5.39 -0.38 -12.33
CA ALA A 109 5.20 -1.82 -12.35
C ALA A 109 3.70 -2.15 -12.41
N THR A 110 3.37 -3.40 -12.73
CA THR A 110 2.03 -3.97 -12.62
C THR A 110 1.85 -4.59 -11.24
N ALA A 111 0.65 -4.46 -10.67
CA ALA A 111 0.26 -5.10 -9.42
C ALA A 111 -0.93 -6.04 -9.65
N VAL A 112 -0.79 -7.30 -9.25
CA VAL A 112 -1.83 -8.33 -9.40
C VAL A 112 -2.13 -9.02 -8.08
N ALA A 113 -3.39 -9.28 -7.78
CA ALA A 113 -3.78 -10.05 -6.61
C ALA A 113 -3.48 -11.54 -6.84
N LEU A 114 -2.66 -12.17 -6.00
CA LEU A 114 -2.36 -13.60 -6.09
C LEU A 114 -3.45 -14.46 -5.45
N VAL A 115 -4.19 -13.89 -4.51
CA VAL A 115 -5.36 -14.48 -3.85
C VAL A 115 -6.43 -13.40 -3.67
N ASP A 116 -7.65 -13.79 -3.30
CA ASP A 116 -8.68 -12.84 -2.91
C ASP A 116 -8.15 -11.87 -1.84
N SER A 117 -8.16 -10.59 -2.18
CA SER A 117 -7.46 -9.54 -1.45
C SER A 117 -8.37 -8.38 -1.13
N ILE A 118 -8.14 -7.76 0.03
CA ILE A 118 -8.80 -6.53 0.43
C ILE A 118 -7.73 -5.46 0.60
N LEU A 119 -7.85 -4.40 -0.17
CA LEU A 119 -6.93 -3.28 -0.19
C LEU A 119 -7.60 -2.02 0.34
N LEU A 120 -6.80 -1.17 0.97
CA LEU A 120 -7.17 0.17 1.41
C LEU A 120 -6.51 1.17 0.48
N GLY A 121 -7.32 1.80 -0.37
CA GLY A 121 -6.89 2.83 -1.32
C GLY A 121 -6.91 4.23 -0.68
N PHE A 122 -5.86 5.02 -0.94
CA PHE A 122 -5.77 6.42 -0.53
C PHE A 122 -5.20 7.22 -1.71
N PHE A 123 -5.84 8.33 -2.11
CA PHE A 123 -5.53 9.02 -3.36
C PHE A 123 -5.13 10.48 -3.12
N GLN A 124 -4.57 11.10 -4.16
CA GLN A 124 -4.10 12.48 -4.17
C GLN A 124 -5.16 13.49 -3.66
N PRO A 125 -6.45 13.40 -4.04
CA PRO A 125 -7.46 14.34 -3.56
C PRO A 125 -7.65 14.28 -2.04
N GLU A 126 -7.61 13.08 -1.44
CA GLU A 126 -7.71 12.92 0.00
C GLU A 126 -6.47 13.46 0.72
N LEU A 127 -5.27 13.24 0.17
CA LEU A 127 -4.05 13.84 0.72
C LEU A 127 -4.11 15.37 0.69
N LYS A 128 -4.49 15.95 -0.46
CA LYS A 128 -4.65 17.41 -0.62
C LYS A 128 -5.67 17.96 0.39
N THR A 129 -6.81 17.29 0.54
CA THR A 129 -7.84 17.67 1.50
C THR A 129 -7.31 17.66 2.93
N LEU A 130 -6.50 16.67 3.33
CA LEU A 130 -5.89 16.63 4.67
C LEU A 130 -4.88 17.75 4.88
N LEU A 131 -4.05 18.03 3.88
CA LEU A 131 -3.05 19.11 3.97
C LEU A 131 -3.71 20.48 4.13
N GLU A 132 -4.85 20.71 3.46
CA GLU A 132 -5.59 21.97 3.52
C GLU A 132 -6.44 22.09 4.80
N THR A 133 -7.19 21.03 5.15
CA THR A 133 -8.20 21.11 6.23
C THR A 133 -7.69 20.67 7.60
N LYS A 134 -6.66 19.80 7.64
CA LYS A 134 -6.10 19.23 8.87
C LYS A 134 -4.57 19.14 8.78
N PRO A 135 -3.84 20.28 8.70
CA PRO A 135 -2.40 20.30 8.38
C PRO A 135 -1.54 19.42 9.29
N ARG A 136 -1.87 19.30 10.59
CA ARG A 136 -1.17 18.40 11.51
C ARG A 136 -1.24 16.93 11.06
N VAL A 137 -2.43 16.46 10.67
CA VAL A 137 -2.63 15.09 10.16
C VAL A 137 -1.92 14.90 8.81
N GLY A 138 -2.02 15.91 7.93
CA GLY A 138 -1.30 15.89 6.65
C GLY A 138 0.22 15.80 6.84
N ASN A 139 0.80 16.57 7.76
CA ASN A 139 2.23 16.53 8.04
C ASN A 139 2.69 15.19 8.64
N ASP A 140 1.91 14.60 9.56
CA ASP A 140 2.19 13.26 10.09
C ASP A 140 2.29 12.23 8.95
N LEU A 141 1.37 12.30 7.98
CA LEU A 141 1.38 11.43 6.80
C LEU A 141 2.58 11.66 5.90
N LEU A 142 2.90 12.93 5.59
CA LEU A 142 4.04 13.26 4.76
C LEU A 142 5.36 12.75 5.37
N LEU A 143 5.53 12.91 6.68
CA LEU A 143 6.72 12.41 7.39
C LEU A 143 6.80 10.88 7.35
N SER A 144 5.68 10.19 7.53
CA SER A 144 5.66 8.73 7.43
C SER A 144 5.97 8.23 6.02
N PHE A 145 5.34 8.82 5.00
CA PHE A 145 5.62 8.48 3.61
C PHE A 145 7.10 8.74 3.26
N ALA A 146 7.65 9.87 3.70
CA ALA A 146 9.07 10.19 3.51
C ALA A 146 9.98 9.14 4.17
N SER A 147 9.65 8.70 5.39
CA SER A 147 10.41 7.65 6.10
C SER A 147 10.42 6.33 5.33
N ILE A 148 9.28 5.90 4.79
CA ILE A 148 9.17 4.66 4.01
C ILE A 148 9.91 4.76 2.69
N ILE A 149 9.78 5.88 1.98
CA ILE A 149 10.48 6.09 0.71
C ILE A 149 11.99 6.10 0.95
N ALA A 150 12.46 6.74 2.03
CA ALA A 150 13.87 6.73 2.41
C ALA A 150 14.37 5.30 2.72
N ASP A 151 13.57 4.51 3.44
CA ASP A 151 13.90 3.11 3.73
C ASP A 151 14.00 2.24 2.47
N ARG A 152 13.06 2.43 1.53
CA ARG A 152 13.05 1.73 0.24
C ARG A 152 14.21 2.15 -0.65
N LEU A 153 14.53 3.44 -0.70
CA LEU A 153 15.65 3.94 -1.47
C LEU A 153 16.96 3.33 -0.98
N ARG A 154 17.17 3.28 0.35
CA ARG A 154 18.33 2.61 0.95
C ARG A 154 18.41 1.14 0.55
N LYS A 155 17.34 0.36 0.74
CA LYS A 155 17.28 -1.06 0.35
C LYS A 155 17.51 -1.29 -1.15
N THR A 156 16.99 -0.40 -1.99
CA THR A 156 17.19 -0.45 -3.44
C THR A 156 18.66 -0.22 -3.79
N ASN A 157 19.30 0.78 -3.18
CA ASN A 157 20.73 1.05 -3.36
C ASN A 157 21.58 -0.15 -2.92
N ASP A 158 21.30 -0.72 -1.74
CA ASP A 158 22.00 -1.92 -1.24
C ASP A 158 21.88 -3.10 -2.22
N THR A 159 20.70 -3.29 -2.81
CA THR A 159 20.43 -4.35 -3.79
C THR A 159 21.17 -4.10 -5.11
N LEU A 160 21.21 -2.84 -5.58
CA LEU A 160 21.94 -2.45 -6.77
C LEU A 160 23.44 -2.65 -6.62
N GLU A 161 24.02 -2.27 -5.47
CA GLU A 161 25.42 -2.51 -5.16
C GLU A 161 25.74 -4.00 -5.15
N ALA A 162 24.93 -4.81 -4.47
CA ALA A 162 25.10 -6.27 -4.43
C ALA A 162 25.03 -6.90 -5.83
N ALA A 163 24.08 -6.48 -6.67
CA ALA A 163 23.94 -6.94 -8.04
C ALA A 163 25.15 -6.56 -8.92
N TYR A 164 25.64 -5.33 -8.79
CA TYR A 164 26.82 -4.83 -9.51
C TYR A 164 28.06 -5.69 -9.20
N PHE A 165 28.37 -5.89 -7.91
CA PHE A 165 29.53 -6.69 -7.51
C PHE A 165 29.39 -8.18 -7.88
N LYS A 166 28.17 -8.74 -7.83
CA LYS A 166 27.90 -10.11 -8.28
C LYS A 166 28.16 -10.29 -9.78
N SER A 167 27.72 -9.33 -10.60
CA SER A 167 27.95 -9.33 -12.06
C SER A 167 29.44 -9.24 -12.40
N LYS A 168 30.20 -8.38 -11.70
CA LYS A 168 31.66 -8.24 -11.90
C LYS A 168 32.41 -9.53 -11.56
N LYS A 169 32.04 -10.20 -10.46
CA LYS A 169 32.66 -11.48 -10.05
C LYS A 169 32.40 -12.63 -11.04
N ASN A 170 31.23 -12.64 -11.69
CA ASN A 170 30.91 -13.66 -12.70
C ASN A 170 31.61 -13.45 -14.04
N LYS A 171 32.08 -12.22 -14.37
CA LYS A 171 32.86 -11.94 -15.59
C LYS A 171 34.36 -12.21 -15.43
N SER A 172 34.85 -12.43 -14.21
CA SER A 172 36.26 -12.71 -13.91
C SER A 172 36.56 -14.20 -13.70
N LYS A 173 35.60 -15.08 -14.01
CA LYS A 173 35.74 -16.54 -14.09
C LYS A 173 35.51 -16.98 -15.52
#